data_AF-A0A8B8DQ13-F1
#
_entry.id   AF-A0A8B8DQ13-F1
#
_cell.length_a   1.000
_cell.length_b   1.000
_cell.length_c   1.000
_cell.angle_alpha   90.00
_cell.angle_beta   90.00
_cell.angle_gamma   90.00
#
_symmetry.space_group_name_H-M   'P 1'
#
loop_
_entity.id
_entity.type
_entity.pdbx_description
1 polymer ?
#
loop_
_entity_poly.entity_id
_entity_poly.type
_entity_poly.pdbx_seq_one_letter_code
_entity_poly.pdbx_strand_id
1 'polypeptide(L)'
;MRKWHPDKHPNDVTRATEIFQYIRKIILKLEDGENIDVDDQQEPRNTRHPWSDDVFDEFERYFRREQEYERRYHRHHTHTSSPGPRSQTPEDTYHPDRQPFKANAWLDESKYDMRFARESEDTMDDNHKNDFFSWICQVCHQASEKALVAWQYMDDAKRVRRSENLADLAQSLPSEIRRLATELENLTQGVRKMKYPDGTHIPSKAYTRDKADRATEITYKIIEKVDEHLRYK
;
A
#
# COMPACT_ATOMS: atom_id res chain seq x y z
N MET A 1 -31.31 -15.96 25.22
CA MET A 1 -31.32 -14.50 24.95
C MET A 1 -31.38 -14.27 23.45
N ARG A 2 -32.21 -13.34 22.98
CA ARG A 2 -32.35 -13.07 21.54
C ARG A 2 -31.09 -12.35 21.06
N LYS A 3 -30.28 -13.03 20.24
CA LYS A 3 -29.12 -12.45 19.57
C LYS A 3 -29.57 -11.27 18.71
N TRP A 4 -28.88 -10.13 18.84
CA TRP A 4 -29.11 -8.95 18.00
C TRP A 4 -28.95 -9.33 16.52
N HIS A 5 -29.85 -8.87 15.66
CA HIS A 5 -29.85 -9.17 14.22
C HIS A 5 -30.12 -7.88 13.44
N PRO A 6 -29.32 -7.55 12.41
CA PRO A 6 -29.44 -6.30 11.67
C PRO A 6 -30.83 -6.09 11.08
N ASP A 7 -31.44 -7.15 10.54
CA ASP A 7 -32.81 -7.10 9.98
C ASP A 7 -33.90 -6.75 11.00
N LYS A 8 -33.64 -6.93 12.30
CA LYS A 8 -34.59 -6.59 13.37
C LYS A 8 -34.37 -5.17 13.91
N HIS A 9 -33.27 -4.52 13.53
CA HIS A 9 -32.88 -3.18 13.96
C HIS A 9 -32.38 -2.33 12.77
N PRO A 10 -33.20 -2.11 11.74
CA PRO A 10 -32.78 -1.45 10.49
C PRO A 10 -32.38 0.02 10.67
N ASN A 11 -32.84 0.67 11.74
CA ASN A 11 -32.52 2.06 12.06
C ASN A 11 -31.26 2.20 12.94
N ASP A 12 -30.71 1.09 13.43
CA ASP A 12 -29.49 1.08 14.24
C ASP A 12 -28.25 0.99 13.34
N VAL A 13 -28.15 1.99 12.45
CA VAL A 13 -27.16 2.04 11.37
C VAL A 13 -25.74 2.08 11.95
N THR A 14 -25.55 2.76 13.08
CA THR A 14 -24.26 2.85 13.78
C THR A 14 -23.78 1.46 14.20
N ARG A 15 -24.62 0.72 14.92
CA ARG A 15 -24.26 -0.62 15.40
C ARG A 15 -24.07 -1.63 14.27
N ALA A 16 -24.89 -1.53 13.22
CA ALA A 16 -24.70 -2.34 12.01
C ALA A 16 -23.36 -2.04 11.32
N THR A 17 -22.95 -0.77 11.29
CA THR A 17 -21.68 -0.35 10.71
C THR A 17 -20.49 -0.85 11.52
N GLU A 18 -20.55 -0.76 12.85
CA GLU A 18 -19.51 -1.26 13.76
C GLU A 18 -19.32 -2.77 13.63
N ILE A 19 -20.43 -3.52 13.60
CA ILE A 19 -20.40 -4.97 13.43
C ILE A 19 -19.87 -5.36 12.05
N PHE A 20 -20.25 -4.63 10.99
CA PHE A 20 -19.74 -4.88 9.65
C PHE A 20 -18.24 -4.60 9.54
N GLN A 21 -17.76 -3.50 10.11
CA GLN A 21 -16.33 -3.16 10.14
C GLN A 21 -15.53 -4.20 10.93
N TYR A 22 -16.10 -4.70 12.02
CA TYR A 22 -15.51 -5.76 12.83
C TYR A 22 -15.41 -7.09 12.05
N ILE A 23 -16.50 -7.54 11.41
CA ILE A 23 -16.51 -8.73 10.55
C ILE A 23 -15.47 -8.60 9.44
N ARG A 24 -15.38 -7.42 8.81
CA ARG A 24 -14.41 -7.15 7.75
C ARG A 24 -12.97 -7.29 8.23
N LYS A 25 -12.66 -6.84 9.44
CA LYS A 25 -11.33 -6.95 10.05
C LYS A 25 -10.97 -8.41 10.36
N ILE A 26 -11.93 -9.20 10.84
CA ILE A 26 -11.74 -10.64 11.12
C ILE A 26 -11.51 -11.41 9.81
N ILE A 27 -12.27 -11.08 8.75
CA ILE A 27 -12.05 -11.65 7.42
C ILE A 27 -10.63 -11.35 6.94
N LEU A 28 -10.16 -10.10 7.03
CA LEU A 28 -8.80 -9.73 6.63
C LEU A 28 -7.71 -10.47 7.42
N LYS A 29 -7.90 -10.70 8.72
CA LYS A 29 -6.96 -11.46 9.56
C LYS A 29 -6.92 -12.94 9.18
N LEU A 30 -8.08 -13.54 8.91
CA LEU A 30 -8.17 -14.92 8.45
C LEU A 30 -7.60 -15.09 7.03
N GLU A 31 -7.79 -14.10 6.16
CA GLU A 31 -7.22 -14.05 4.80
C GLU A 31 -5.68 -13.95 4.82
N ASP A 32 -5.10 -13.26 5.81
CA ASP A 32 -3.64 -13.16 6.03
C ASP A 32 -3.04 -14.39 6.74
N GLY A 33 -3.86 -15.41 7.02
CA GLY A 33 -3.43 -16.67 7.64
C GLY A 33 -3.18 -16.59 9.16
N GLU A 34 -3.62 -15.52 9.82
CA GLU A 34 -3.55 -15.42 11.28
C GLU A 34 -4.55 -16.40 11.93
N ASN A 35 -4.06 -17.21 12.86
CA ASN A 35 -4.91 -18.16 13.59
C ASN A 35 -5.67 -17.42 14.70
N ILE A 36 -6.98 -17.27 14.53
CA ILE A 36 -7.86 -16.72 15.57
C ILE A 36 -8.28 -17.90 16.44
N ASP A 37 -7.70 -18.03 17.62
CA ASP A 37 -8.06 -19.10 18.55
C ASP A 37 -9.49 -18.86 19.06
N VAL A 38 -10.40 -19.73 18.64
CA VAL A 38 -11.82 -19.72 19.02
C VAL A 38 -12.09 -20.96 19.87
N ASP A 39 -11.34 -21.15 20.96
CA ASP A 39 -11.70 -22.17 21.95
C ASP A 39 -12.30 -21.54 23.21
N ASP A 40 -13.43 -22.10 23.61
CA ASP A 40 -14.48 -21.47 24.42
C ASP A 40 -14.37 -21.89 25.92
N GLN A 41 -13.28 -22.51 26.35
CA GLN A 41 -13.18 -23.04 27.73
C GLN A 41 -11.76 -23.02 28.34
N GLN A 42 -11.44 -21.93 29.06
CA GLN A 42 -10.82 -21.88 30.41
C GLN A 42 -9.96 -20.62 30.61
N GLU A 43 -10.39 -19.75 31.52
CA GLU A 43 -9.57 -18.70 32.15
C GLU A 43 -8.84 -19.23 33.40
N PRO A 44 -7.86 -18.51 34.03
CA PRO A 44 -7.24 -17.23 33.62
C PRO A 44 -5.70 -17.22 33.74
N ARG A 45 -5.02 -16.35 32.97
CA ARG A 45 -3.77 -15.69 33.43
C ARG A 45 -3.52 -14.40 32.66
N ASN A 46 -3.87 -13.27 33.27
CA ASN A 46 -3.34 -11.91 33.05
C ASN A 46 -3.04 -11.48 31.59
N THR A 47 -3.86 -11.94 30.64
CA THR A 47 -3.79 -11.50 29.25
C THR A 47 -5.08 -10.74 28.99
N ARG A 48 -5.00 -9.49 28.55
CA ARG A 48 -6.17 -8.64 28.28
C ARG A 48 -7.09 -9.39 27.31
N HIS A 49 -8.30 -9.68 27.75
CA HIS A 49 -9.27 -10.47 27.00
C HIS A 49 -9.57 -9.74 25.66
N PRO A 50 -9.52 -10.43 24.50
CA PRO A 50 -9.71 -9.80 23.19
C PRO A 50 -11.09 -9.14 22.98
N TRP A 51 -12.00 -9.38 23.92
CA TRP A 51 -13.38 -8.93 23.91
C TRP A 51 -13.75 -8.07 25.13
N SER A 52 -12.78 -7.58 25.91
CA SER A 52 -13.11 -6.68 27.03
C SER A 52 -13.47 -5.28 26.52
N ASP A 53 -14.40 -4.64 27.22
CA ASP A 53 -14.82 -3.25 26.94
C ASP A 53 -13.61 -2.28 26.93
N ASP A 54 -12.52 -2.59 27.65
CA ASP A 54 -11.28 -1.80 27.67
C ASP A 54 -10.59 -1.69 26.30
N VAL A 55 -10.64 -2.74 25.48
CA VAL A 55 -10.05 -2.75 24.12
C VAL A 55 -10.91 -1.92 23.16
N PHE A 56 -12.23 -2.00 23.32
CA PHE A 56 -13.18 -1.16 22.59
C PHE A 56 -13.05 0.31 23.00
N ASP A 57 -12.87 0.60 24.29
CA ASP A 57 -12.66 1.94 24.83
C ASP A 57 -11.35 2.58 24.36
N GLU A 58 -10.25 1.82 24.30
CA GLU A 58 -8.96 2.31 23.78
C GLU A 58 -9.05 2.63 22.28
N PHE A 59 -9.76 1.78 21.52
CA PHE A 59 -10.04 1.99 20.11
C PHE A 59 -10.96 3.20 19.87
N GLU A 60 -12.03 3.35 20.64
CA GLU A 60 -12.90 4.53 20.56
C GLU A 60 -12.13 5.82 20.91
N ARG A 61 -11.25 5.78 21.92
CA ARG A 61 -10.39 6.93 22.28
C ARG A 61 -9.36 7.26 21.19
N TYR A 62 -8.89 6.27 20.43
CA TYR A 62 -8.04 6.48 19.26
C TYR A 62 -8.83 7.08 18.10
N PHE A 63 -9.98 6.50 17.75
CA PHE A 63 -10.82 6.95 16.65
C PHE A 63 -11.44 8.34 16.89
N ARG A 64 -11.85 8.64 18.13
CA ARG A 64 -12.29 9.99 18.52
C ARG A 64 -11.15 11.00 18.42
N ARG A 65 -9.92 10.63 18.76
CA ARG A 65 -8.73 11.48 18.57
C ARG A 65 -8.46 11.76 17.10
N GLU A 66 -8.55 10.76 16.24
CA GLU A 66 -8.43 10.90 14.77
C GLU A 66 -9.49 11.85 14.21
N GLN A 67 -10.76 11.65 14.56
CA GLN A 67 -11.82 12.56 14.11
C GLN A 67 -11.67 13.98 14.67
N GLU A 68 -11.19 14.12 15.90
CA GLU A 68 -10.95 15.43 16.49
C GLU A 68 -9.72 16.11 15.88
N TYR A 69 -8.68 15.34 15.51
CA TYR A 69 -7.50 15.83 14.79
C TYR A 69 -7.90 16.33 13.40
N GLU A 70 -8.61 15.53 12.61
CA GLU A 70 -9.17 15.93 11.31
C GLU A 70 -10.08 17.17 11.43
N ARG A 71 -11.00 17.21 12.41
CA ARG A 71 -11.88 18.37 12.63
C ARG A 71 -11.14 19.63 13.09
N ARG A 72 -10.17 19.52 13.99
CA ARG A 72 -9.33 20.66 14.42
C ARG A 72 -8.47 21.16 13.27
N TYR A 73 -7.90 20.25 12.49
CA TYR A 73 -7.10 20.54 11.31
C TYR A 73 -7.91 21.31 10.26
N HIS A 74 -9.14 20.87 9.96
CA HIS A 74 -10.06 21.59 9.07
C HIS A 74 -10.58 22.92 9.65
N ARG A 75 -10.78 23.02 10.97
CA ARG A 75 -11.22 24.26 11.64
C ARG A 75 -10.14 25.34 11.65
N HIS A 76 -8.86 24.96 11.75
CA HIS A 76 -7.74 25.90 11.67
C HIS A 76 -7.48 26.43 10.24
N HIS A 77 -7.96 25.75 9.20
CA HIS A 77 -7.86 26.19 7.80
C HIS A 77 -9.03 27.07 7.32
N THR A 78 -10.08 27.25 8.15
CA THR A 78 -11.32 27.97 7.77
C THR A 78 -11.54 29.28 8.52
N HIS A 79 -10.65 29.66 9.45
CA HIS A 79 -10.75 30.91 10.20
C HIS A 79 -9.53 31.80 10.04
N THR A 80 -9.48 32.57 8.95
CA THR A 80 -8.76 33.85 8.90
C THR A 80 -9.43 34.75 7.87
N SER A 81 -10.41 35.55 8.33
CA SER A 81 -10.90 36.70 7.58
C SER A 81 -11.50 37.71 8.57
N SER A 82 -10.63 38.54 9.14
CA SER A 82 -11.00 39.87 9.65
C SER A 82 -10.16 40.88 8.86
N PRO A 83 -10.75 41.91 8.25
CA PRO A 83 -10.02 42.77 7.32
C PRO A 83 -9.23 43.84 8.10
N GLY A 84 -7.93 43.62 8.25
CA GLY A 84 -6.95 44.65 8.61
C GLY A 84 -6.28 45.22 7.35
N PRO A 85 -5.83 46.48 7.36
CA PRO A 85 -5.36 47.16 6.16
C PRO A 85 -3.95 46.70 5.74
N ARG A 86 -3.82 46.35 4.45
CA ARG A 86 -2.63 46.32 3.58
C ARG A 86 -1.28 45.94 4.21
N SER A 87 -0.76 44.76 3.84
CA SER A 87 0.67 44.56 3.52
C SER A 87 0.94 43.10 3.12
N GLN A 88 1.74 42.92 2.06
CA GLN A 88 2.43 41.70 1.60
C GLN A 88 1.60 40.67 0.82
N THR A 89 2.00 40.48 -0.45
CA THR A 89 1.73 39.28 -1.26
C THR A 89 1.93 38.02 -0.42
N PRO A 90 0.98 37.07 -0.39
CA PRO A 90 1.21 35.82 0.32
C PRO A 90 2.44 35.14 -0.28
N GLU A 91 3.47 34.92 0.54
CA GLU A 91 4.50 33.93 0.22
C GLU A 91 3.80 32.62 -0.15
N ASP A 92 4.34 31.91 -1.13
CA ASP A 92 3.86 30.59 -1.54
C ASP A 92 4.05 29.62 -0.35
N THR A 93 3.04 29.55 0.53
CA THR A 93 3.01 28.76 1.76
C THR A 93 2.72 27.29 1.48
N TYR A 94 3.37 26.74 0.46
CA TYR A 94 3.19 25.34 0.12
C TYR A 94 3.76 24.44 1.22
N HIS A 95 2.88 23.74 1.92
CA HIS A 95 3.25 22.72 2.89
C HIS A 95 2.96 21.32 2.31
N PRO A 96 4.00 20.49 2.12
CA PRO A 96 3.85 19.09 1.73
C PRO A 96 2.92 18.34 2.68
N ASP A 97 2.05 17.50 2.13
CA ASP A 97 1.11 16.66 2.90
C ASP A 97 1.61 15.23 2.95
N ARG A 98 2.47 14.91 3.92
CA ARG A 98 2.99 13.55 4.04
C ARG A 98 1.91 12.61 4.56
N GLN A 99 1.78 11.44 3.94
CA GLN A 99 0.84 10.40 4.37
C GLN A 99 1.57 9.06 4.63
N PRO A 100 2.28 8.92 5.77
CA PRO A 100 3.07 7.74 6.11
C PRO A 100 2.27 6.43 6.09
N PHE A 101 1.02 6.45 6.56
CA PHE A 101 0.18 5.25 6.57
C PHE A 101 -0.13 4.75 5.15
N LYS A 102 -0.48 5.66 4.24
CA LYS A 102 -0.68 5.29 2.82
C LYS A 102 0.62 4.84 2.19
N ALA A 103 1.72 5.54 2.45
CA ALA A 103 3.04 5.15 1.95
C ALA A 103 3.40 3.71 2.37
N ASN A 104 3.21 3.36 3.64
CA ASN A 104 3.43 1.99 4.12
C ASN A 104 2.50 0.98 3.44
N ALA A 105 1.20 1.26 3.30
CA ALA A 105 0.28 0.35 2.61
C ALA A 105 0.71 0.07 1.16
N TRP A 106 1.18 1.09 0.42
CA TRP A 106 1.72 0.91 -0.92
C TRP A 106 3.02 0.10 -0.94
N LEU A 107 3.89 0.29 0.06
CA LEU A 107 5.14 -0.47 0.17
C LEU A 107 4.89 -1.93 0.60
N ASP A 108 3.92 -2.19 1.48
CA ASP A 108 3.55 -3.54 1.90
C ASP A 108 3.01 -4.35 0.73
N GLU A 109 2.17 -3.72 -0.10
CA GLU A 109 1.67 -4.31 -1.34
C GLU A 109 2.82 -4.59 -2.35
N SER A 110 3.80 -3.67 -2.45
CA SER A 110 5.00 -3.90 -3.27
C SER A 110 5.83 -5.10 -2.78
N LYS A 111 5.99 -5.24 -1.45
CA LYS A 111 6.67 -6.39 -0.85
C LYS A 111 5.88 -7.69 -1.04
N TYR A 112 4.55 -7.63 -1.02
CA TYR A 112 3.68 -8.77 -1.31
C TYR A 112 3.88 -9.28 -2.74
N ASP A 113 3.86 -8.38 -3.72
CA ASP A 113 4.12 -8.71 -5.13
C ASP A 113 5.46 -9.44 -5.29
N MET A 114 6.52 -8.99 -4.62
CA MET A 114 7.83 -9.63 -4.71
C MET A 114 7.88 -11.01 -4.05
N ARG A 115 7.10 -11.25 -2.99
CA ARG A 115 6.97 -12.60 -2.42
C ARG A 115 6.27 -13.52 -3.43
N PHE A 116 5.19 -13.04 -4.05
CA PHE A 116 4.48 -13.77 -5.09
C PHE A 116 5.37 -14.10 -6.30
N ALA A 117 6.19 -13.14 -6.77
CA ALA A 117 7.12 -13.37 -7.88
C ALA A 117 8.13 -14.48 -7.56
N ARG A 118 8.68 -14.49 -6.35
CA ARG A 118 9.64 -15.49 -5.89
C ARG A 118 9.01 -16.88 -5.76
N GLU A 119 7.83 -16.97 -5.15
CA GLU A 119 7.10 -18.24 -5.04
C GLU A 119 6.73 -18.79 -6.42
N SER A 120 6.38 -17.91 -7.37
CA SER A 120 6.11 -18.32 -8.76
C SER A 120 7.36 -18.91 -9.43
N GLU A 121 8.54 -18.37 -9.16
CA GLU A 121 9.81 -18.92 -9.66
C GLU A 121 10.11 -20.30 -9.06
N ASP A 122 9.87 -20.49 -7.76
CA ASP A 122 10.11 -21.77 -7.05
C ASP A 122 9.22 -22.91 -7.57
N THR A 123 8.10 -22.60 -8.22
CA THR A 123 7.18 -23.59 -8.83
C THR A 123 7.52 -23.96 -10.28
N MET A 124 8.58 -23.40 -10.86
CA MET A 124 9.00 -23.71 -12.22
C MET A 124 9.54 -25.13 -12.35
N ASP A 125 9.25 -25.79 -13.49
CA ASP A 125 9.78 -27.12 -13.77
C ASP A 125 11.15 -27.05 -14.48
N ASP A 126 12.04 -27.99 -14.19
CA ASP A 126 13.38 -28.05 -14.83
C ASP A 126 13.31 -28.17 -16.36
N ASN A 127 12.16 -28.61 -16.89
CA ASN A 127 11.92 -28.78 -18.32
C ASN A 127 11.50 -27.49 -19.05
N HIS A 128 11.47 -26.33 -18.38
CA HIS A 128 11.15 -25.01 -18.97
C HIS A 128 9.76 -24.95 -19.62
N LYS A 129 8.83 -25.82 -19.22
CA LYS A 129 7.46 -25.81 -19.76
C LYS A 129 6.59 -24.78 -19.05
N ASN A 130 7.00 -24.39 -17.83
CA ASN A 130 6.34 -23.42 -16.98
C ASN A 130 7.17 -22.13 -16.78
N ASP A 131 7.88 -21.67 -17.81
CA ASP A 131 8.66 -20.44 -17.73
C ASP A 131 7.75 -19.20 -17.67
N PHE A 132 7.51 -18.72 -16.45
CA PHE A 132 6.73 -17.53 -16.13
C PHE A 132 7.54 -16.22 -16.18
N PHE A 133 8.65 -16.16 -16.92
CA PHE A 133 9.57 -15.02 -16.87
C PHE A 133 8.92 -13.68 -17.26
N SER A 134 8.03 -13.67 -18.25
CA SER A 134 7.28 -12.44 -18.60
C SER A 134 6.35 -12.00 -17.47
N TRP A 135 5.81 -12.96 -16.73
CA TRP A 135 4.97 -12.72 -15.55
C TRP A 135 5.80 -12.20 -14.37
N ILE A 136 6.96 -12.80 -14.08
CA ILE A 136 7.88 -12.30 -13.05
C ILE A 136 8.30 -10.86 -13.37
N CYS A 137 8.69 -10.58 -14.62
CA CYS A 137 9.04 -9.23 -15.04
C CYS A 137 7.86 -8.26 -14.87
N GLN A 138 6.63 -8.69 -15.14
CA GLN A 138 5.44 -7.86 -14.95
C GLN A 138 5.21 -7.55 -13.48
N VAL A 139 5.34 -8.54 -12.60
CA VAL A 139 5.17 -8.37 -11.16
C VAL A 139 6.27 -7.45 -10.60
N CYS A 140 7.51 -7.59 -11.06
CA CYS A 140 8.62 -6.69 -10.73
C CYS A 140 8.32 -5.23 -11.10
N HIS A 141 7.75 -5.02 -12.30
CA HIS A 141 7.34 -3.70 -12.78
C HIS A 141 6.24 -3.09 -11.89
N GLN A 142 5.21 -3.88 -11.54
CA GLN A 142 4.12 -3.45 -10.65
C GLN A 142 4.59 -3.17 -9.22
N ALA A 143 5.43 -4.05 -8.67
CA ALA A 143 6.03 -3.87 -7.35
C ALA A 143 6.85 -2.57 -7.31
N SER A 144 7.62 -2.30 -8.36
CA SER A 144 8.38 -1.05 -8.49
C SER A 144 7.46 0.17 -8.60
N GLU A 145 6.39 0.11 -9.39
CA GLU A 145 5.38 1.19 -9.47
C GLU A 145 4.84 1.53 -8.08
N LYS A 146 4.40 0.50 -7.33
CA LYS A 146 3.85 0.66 -5.98
C LYS A 146 4.87 1.26 -5.01
N ALA A 147 6.13 0.82 -5.05
CA ALA A 147 7.20 1.36 -4.22
C ALA A 147 7.51 2.83 -4.55
N LEU A 148 7.55 3.21 -5.82
CA LEU A 148 7.76 4.60 -6.25
C LEU A 148 6.59 5.51 -5.85
N VAL A 149 5.37 4.98 -5.86
CA VAL A 149 4.19 5.68 -5.34
C VAL A 149 4.25 5.84 -3.82
N ALA A 150 4.70 4.81 -3.09
CA ALA A 150 4.92 4.89 -1.64
C ALA A 150 5.89 6.02 -1.27
N TRP A 151 7.01 6.13 -1.99
CA TRP A 151 7.95 7.24 -1.83
C TRP A 151 7.25 8.59 -1.95
N GLN A 152 6.43 8.77 -3.00
CA GLN A 152 5.73 10.04 -3.24
C GLN A 152 4.69 10.35 -2.18
N TYR A 153 3.98 9.36 -1.63
CA TYR A 153 3.09 9.58 -0.48
C TYR A 153 3.84 10.00 0.78
N MET A 154 5.07 9.49 0.96
CA MET A 154 5.92 9.88 2.09
C MET A 154 6.48 11.31 1.92
N ASP A 155 6.76 11.73 0.69
CA ASP A 155 7.22 13.11 0.44
C ASP A 155 6.07 14.11 0.46
N ASP A 156 5.02 13.84 -0.32
CA ASP A 156 3.89 14.75 -0.52
C ASP A 156 2.71 14.10 -1.28
N ALA A 157 1.66 13.74 -0.54
CA ALA A 157 0.45 13.14 -1.06
C ALA A 157 -0.29 14.01 -2.08
N LYS A 158 -0.10 15.35 -2.06
CA LYS A 158 -0.72 16.27 -3.02
C LYS A 158 -0.05 16.23 -4.41
N ARG A 159 1.13 15.63 -4.52
CA ARG A 159 1.94 15.61 -5.75
C ARG A 159 2.23 14.20 -6.26
N VAL A 160 1.52 13.20 -5.74
CA VAL A 160 1.65 11.81 -6.20
C VAL A 160 1.28 11.71 -7.67
N ARG A 161 2.24 11.26 -8.49
CA ARG A 161 2.08 11.02 -9.91
C ARG A 161 1.60 9.59 -10.15
N ARG A 162 0.95 9.40 -11.30
CA ARG A 162 0.54 8.09 -11.83
C ARG A 162 1.06 7.98 -13.26
N SER A 163 1.78 6.90 -13.55
CA SER A 163 2.30 6.60 -14.88
C SER A 163 2.56 5.10 -14.98
N GLU A 164 2.25 4.50 -16.11
CA GLU A 164 2.64 3.12 -16.43
C GLU A 164 4.12 3.00 -16.83
N ASN A 165 4.80 4.13 -17.05
CA ASN A 165 6.23 4.17 -17.33
C ASN A 165 7.01 4.53 -16.05
N LEU A 166 7.89 3.63 -15.61
CA LEU A 166 8.60 3.80 -14.33
C LEU A 166 9.60 4.96 -14.37
N ALA A 167 10.21 5.25 -15.52
CA ALA A 167 11.14 6.37 -15.66
C ALA A 167 10.42 7.72 -15.47
N ASP A 168 9.24 7.86 -16.05
CA ASP A 168 8.37 9.03 -15.88
C ASP A 168 7.87 9.15 -14.44
N LEU A 169 7.49 8.03 -13.83
CA LEU A 169 7.03 7.99 -12.43
C LEU A 169 8.13 8.42 -11.45
N ALA A 170 9.37 8.02 -11.71
CA ALA A 170 10.53 8.30 -10.87
C ALA A 170 11.20 9.66 -11.18
N GLN A 171 10.67 10.46 -12.10
CA GLN A 171 11.34 11.66 -12.60
C GLN A 171 11.66 12.67 -11.47
N SER A 172 10.75 12.84 -10.51
CA SER A 172 10.91 13.76 -9.36
C SER A 172 11.62 13.13 -8.16
N LEU A 173 11.99 11.86 -8.21
CA LEU A 173 12.63 11.12 -7.12
C LEU A 173 14.17 11.28 -7.20
N PRO A 174 14.92 10.89 -6.15
CA PRO A 174 16.38 10.95 -6.16
C PRO A 174 17.02 10.22 -7.35
N SER A 175 18.21 10.66 -7.75
CA SER A 175 18.89 10.17 -8.96
C SER A 175 19.15 8.66 -8.95
N GLU A 176 19.43 8.09 -7.77
CA GLU A 176 19.66 6.65 -7.63
C GLU A 176 18.39 5.85 -7.94
N ILE A 177 17.25 6.23 -7.34
CA ILE A 177 15.94 5.62 -7.61
C ILE A 177 15.55 5.78 -9.08
N ARG A 178 15.71 6.99 -9.62
CA ARG A 178 15.39 7.27 -11.03
C ARG A 178 16.20 6.40 -11.98
N ARG A 179 17.48 6.16 -11.69
CA ARG A 179 18.34 5.28 -12.49
C ARG A 179 17.83 3.83 -12.45
N LEU A 180 17.50 3.30 -11.26
CA LEU A 180 16.97 1.95 -11.11
C LEU A 180 15.63 1.78 -11.84
N ALA A 181 14.71 2.72 -11.67
CA ALA A 181 13.41 2.72 -12.37
C ALA A 181 13.56 2.75 -13.90
N THR A 182 14.49 3.57 -14.40
CA THR A 182 14.81 3.65 -15.84
C THR A 182 15.43 2.35 -16.36
N GLU A 183 16.34 1.75 -15.59
CA GLU A 183 16.96 0.47 -15.92
C GLU A 183 15.90 -0.65 -16.02
N LEU A 184 14.98 -0.71 -15.05
CA LEU A 184 13.88 -1.68 -15.06
C LEU A 184 12.91 -1.46 -16.22
N GLU A 185 12.53 -0.21 -16.50
CA GLU A 185 11.64 0.12 -17.62
C GLU A 185 12.27 -0.31 -18.96
N ASN A 186 13.56 -0.06 -19.15
CA ASN A 186 14.29 -0.46 -20.37
C ASN A 186 14.41 -1.98 -20.49
N LEU A 187 14.70 -2.68 -19.38
CA LEU A 187 14.82 -4.13 -19.34
C LEU A 187 13.48 -4.81 -19.70
N THR A 188 12.37 -4.25 -19.18
CA THR A 188 11.01 -4.77 -19.34
C THR A 188 10.27 -4.25 -20.57
N GLN A 189 10.80 -3.21 -21.24
CA GLN A 189 10.19 -2.55 -22.39
C GLN A 189 8.76 -2.04 -22.12
N GLY A 190 8.46 -1.76 -20.86
CA GLY A 190 7.16 -1.28 -20.38
C GLY A 190 6.09 -2.37 -20.22
N VAL A 191 5.08 -2.07 -19.41
CA VAL A 191 4.07 -3.03 -18.93
C VAL A 191 3.33 -3.78 -20.05
N ARG A 192 3.10 -3.13 -21.21
CA ARG A 192 2.33 -3.71 -22.30
C ARG A 192 3.07 -4.83 -23.02
N LYS A 193 4.39 -4.73 -23.17
CA LYS A 193 5.24 -5.74 -23.82
C LYS A 193 5.31 -7.04 -23.02
N MET A 194 5.04 -7.02 -21.72
CA MET A 194 5.00 -8.24 -20.90
C MET A 194 3.64 -8.96 -20.98
N LYS A 195 2.59 -8.27 -21.42
CA LYS A 195 1.20 -8.75 -21.40
C LYS A 195 0.70 -9.20 -22.75
N TYR A 196 0.96 -8.40 -23.78
CA TYR A 196 0.28 -8.53 -25.06
C TYR A 196 1.24 -9.00 -26.14
N PRO A 197 0.89 -10.04 -26.92
CA PRO A 197 1.61 -10.32 -28.14
C PRO A 197 1.38 -9.21 -29.16
N ASP A 198 2.42 -8.89 -29.93
CA ASP A 198 2.32 -8.12 -31.16
C ASP A 198 3.04 -8.89 -32.27
N GLY A 199 2.86 -8.53 -33.55
CA GLY A 199 3.11 -9.40 -34.72
C GLY A 199 4.32 -10.36 -34.64
N THR A 200 5.46 -9.95 -34.09
CA THR A 200 6.64 -10.80 -33.88
C THR A 200 7.00 -11.06 -32.41
N HIS A 201 6.33 -10.41 -31.48
CA HIS A 201 6.61 -10.47 -30.06
C HIS A 201 5.60 -11.37 -29.34
N ILE A 202 6.08 -12.42 -28.68
CA ILE A 202 5.27 -13.26 -27.79
C ILE A 202 5.88 -13.16 -26.40
N PRO A 203 5.20 -12.58 -25.40
CA PRO A 203 5.79 -12.35 -24.08
C PRO A 203 6.37 -13.62 -23.45
N SER A 204 5.66 -14.74 -23.49
CA SER A 204 6.14 -16.02 -22.93
C SER A 204 7.43 -16.56 -23.58
N LYS A 205 7.85 -16.01 -24.73
CA LYS A 205 9.09 -16.39 -25.43
C LYS A 205 10.14 -15.28 -25.42
N ALA A 206 9.77 -14.04 -25.12
CA ALA A 206 10.63 -12.88 -25.25
C ALA A 206 11.41 -12.53 -23.96
N TYR A 207 10.96 -13.07 -22.83
CA TYR A 207 11.58 -12.89 -21.52
C TYR A 207 12.27 -14.18 -21.10
N THR A 208 13.52 -14.03 -20.65
CA THR A 208 14.39 -15.13 -20.22
C THR A 208 14.56 -15.08 -18.71
N ARG A 209 15.09 -16.16 -18.13
CA ARG A 209 15.52 -16.21 -16.72
C ARG A 209 16.40 -15.01 -16.37
N ASP A 210 17.48 -14.76 -17.13
CA ASP A 210 18.39 -13.63 -16.87
C ASP A 210 17.68 -12.27 -16.81
N LYS A 211 16.66 -12.05 -17.64
CA LYS A 211 15.86 -10.82 -17.60
C LYS A 211 14.99 -10.76 -16.35
N ALA A 212 14.38 -11.88 -15.96
CA ALA A 212 13.58 -11.98 -14.75
C ALA A 212 14.44 -11.77 -13.50
N ASP A 213 15.57 -12.46 -13.39
CA ASP A 213 16.52 -12.35 -12.28
C ASP A 213 17.01 -10.91 -12.13
N ARG A 214 17.37 -10.27 -13.26
CA ARG A 214 17.80 -8.87 -13.24
C ARG A 214 16.66 -7.92 -12.86
N ALA A 215 15.44 -8.16 -13.34
CA ALA A 215 14.27 -7.35 -12.97
C ALA A 215 13.97 -7.47 -11.46
N THR A 216 14.06 -8.68 -10.92
CA THR A 216 13.93 -9.00 -9.49
C THR A 216 14.99 -8.26 -8.67
N GLU A 217 16.27 -8.33 -9.06
CA GLU A 217 17.38 -7.65 -8.39
C GLU A 217 17.18 -6.12 -8.35
N ILE A 218 16.80 -5.51 -9.48
CA ILE A 218 16.56 -4.07 -9.54
C ILE A 218 15.37 -3.68 -8.66
N THR A 219 14.30 -4.46 -8.69
CA THR A 219 13.09 -4.20 -7.91
C THR A 219 13.36 -4.27 -6.40
N TYR A 220 14.12 -5.27 -5.93
CA TYR A 220 14.53 -5.34 -4.53
C TYR A 220 15.33 -4.10 -4.10
N LYS A 221 16.25 -3.61 -4.94
CA LYS A 221 16.99 -2.37 -4.65
C LYS A 221 16.08 -1.14 -4.57
N ILE A 222 15.06 -1.06 -5.43
CA ILE A 222 14.06 0.03 -5.35
C ILE A 222 13.30 -0.06 -4.03
N ILE A 223 12.79 -1.24 -3.67
CA ILE A 223 12.04 -1.47 -2.43
C ILE A 223 12.90 -1.16 -1.21
N GLU A 224 14.15 -1.62 -1.16
CA GLU A 224 15.09 -1.34 -0.06
C GLU A 224 15.28 0.16 0.15
N LYS A 225 15.54 0.90 -0.92
CA LYS A 225 15.72 2.35 -0.85
C LYS A 225 14.46 3.10 -0.43
N VAL A 226 13.29 2.64 -0.87
CA VAL A 226 12.00 3.20 -0.45
C VAL A 226 11.75 2.90 1.03
N ASP A 227 12.01 1.67 1.47
CA ASP A 227 11.87 1.26 2.87
C ASP A 227 12.80 2.07 3.80
N GLU A 228 14.04 2.31 3.38
CA GLU A 228 14.96 3.23 4.05
C GLU A 228 14.35 4.64 4.16
N HIS A 229 13.88 5.22 3.06
CA HIS A 229 13.28 6.57 3.05
C HIS A 229 12.07 6.68 3.98
N LEU A 230 11.26 5.63 4.06
CA LEU A 230 10.07 5.59 4.92
C LEU A 230 10.43 5.46 6.42
N ARG A 231 11.59 4.89 6.77
CA ARG A 231 12.04 4.75 8.17
C ARG A 231 12.69 6.00 8.74
N TYR A 232 13.29 6.85 7.91
CA TYR A 232 14.09 8.01 8.34
C TYR A 232 13.32 9.36 8.34
N LYS A 233 12.00 9.36 8.14
CA LYS A 233 11.16 10.56 7.92
C LYS A 233 9.92 10.59 8.81
#